data_AF-M0IE79-F1
#
_entry.id   AF-M0IE79-F1
#
_cell.length_a   1.000
_cell.length_b   1.000
_cell.length_c   1.000
_cell.angle_alpha   90.00
_cell.angle_beta   90.00
_cell.angle_gamma   90.00
#
_symmetry.space_group_name_H-M   'P 1'
#
loop_
_entity.id
_entity.type
_entity.pdbx_description
1 polymer ?
#
loop_
_entity_poly.entity_id
_entity_poly.type
_entity_poly.pdbx_seq_one_letter_code
_entity_poly.pdbx_strand_id
1 'polypeptide(L)'
;MLILAATVSGYVFGAADKYTEPQEARAFGETTVVLGPEHRSWNGWNSGGGETRGDIDRIRIEYTHGPVFEGDDIGSVLVRWRGDDGEGGHLRYVNPNRFSDDTDQAYHDGDVGEFCTGDFGAGERLTIRMVHNRWQTDGKTGRDDVGVRYAESNWNDIDATDGPFFRTDGRYPVEYGGDRPMEPGDTVEIKFYGPEDELLIAETEATATRFDGSPSEINGDDLDCE
;
A
#
# COMPACT_ATOMS: atom_id res chain seq x y z
N MET A 1 24.98 9.46 2.56
CA MET A 1 23.82 9.05 3.36
C MET A 1 23.17 10.31 3.88
N LEU A 2 22.08 10.73 3.24
CA LEU A 2 21.24 11.85 3.67
C LEU A 2 20.06 11.21 4.42
N ILE A 3 19.90 11.55 5.70
CA ILE A 3 18.69 11.22 6.46
C ILE A 3 17.79 12.45 6.34
N LEU A 4 16.75 12.38 5.51
CA LEU A 4 15.67 13.36 5.49
C LEU A 4 14.64 12.89 6.50
N ALA A 5 14.71 13.42 7.73
CA ALA A 5 13.59 13.33 8.65
C ALA A 5 12.51 14.31 8.15
N ALA A 6 11.51 13.80 7.43
CA ALA A 6 10.35 14.59 7.07
C ALA A 6 9.50 14.79 8.33
N THR A 7 9.42 16.04 8.80
CA THR A 7 8.48 16.45 9.86
C THR A 7 7.39 17.27 9.19
N VAL A 8 6.17 16.73 9.16
CA VAL A 8 5.01 17.44 8.63
C VAL A 8 4.13 17.89 9.80
N SER A 9 4.16 19.19 10.09
CA SER A 9 3.17 19.85 10.94
C SER A 9 2.22 20.64 10.04
N GLY A 10 1.07 20.06 9.71
CA GLY A 10 -0.02 20.75 9.02
C GLY A 10 -0.87 21.54 10.03
N TYR A 11 -0.87 22.87 9.95
CA TYR A 11 -1.85 23.70 10.65
C TYR A 11 -2.97 24.10 9.67
N VAL A 12 -4.20 23.66 9.94
CA VAL A 12 -5.40 24.21 9.29
C VAL A 12 -6.07 25.16 10.28
N PHE A 13 -5.98 26.46 10.03
CA PHE A 13 -6.70 27.48 10.79
C PHE A 13 -8.12 27.64 10.23
N GLY A 14 -9.12 27.25 11.02
CA GLY A 14 -10.54 27.49 10.72
C GLY A 14 -11.47 27.21 11.91
N ALA A 15 -11.79 28.28 12.66
CA ALA A 15 -12.97 28.46 13.53
C ALA A 15 -13.18 27.54 14.78
N ALA A 16 -12.68 28.05 15.91
CA ALA A 16 -13.25 28.10 17.28
C ALA A 16 -13.91 26.87 17.96
N ASP A 17 -13.33 26.58 19.13
CA ASP A 17 -13.91 25.93 20.32
C ASP A 17 -14.05 24.40 20.37
N LYS A 18 -12.89 23.75 20.45
CA LYS A 18 -12.59 22.83 21.56
C LYS A 18 -11.08 22.70 21.69
N TYR A 19 -10.57 22.78 22.92
CA TYR A 19 -9.21 22.38 23.24
C TYR A 19 -8.99 20.94 22.74
N THR A 20 -8.30 20.77 21.63
CA THR A 20 -7.58 19.53 21.31
C THR A 20 -6.13 19.83 21.55
N GLU A 21 -5.53 19.15 22.53
CA GLU A 21 -4.08 19.13 22.70
C GLU A 21 -3.40 18.93 21.34
N PRO A 22 -2.22 19.52 21.08
CA PRO A 22 -1.48 19.23 19.87
C PRO A 22 -1.33 17.72 19.79
N GLN A 23 -1.93 17.07 18.78
CA GLN A 23 -1.68 15.66 18.55
C GLN A 23 -0.17 15.50 18.44
N GLU A 24 0.41 14.58 19.22
CA GLU A 24 1.84 14.32 19.15
C GLU A 24 2.23 14.03 17.70
N ALA A 25 3.27 14.71 17.23
CA ALA A 25 3.70 14.60 15.84
C ALA A 25 4.15 13.17 15.56
N ARG A 26 3.59 12.58 14.50
CA ARG A 26 3.99 11.26 14.00
C ARG A 26 5.29 11.41 13.21
N ALA A 27 6.28 10.59 13.51
CA ALA A 27 7.59 10.60 12.86
C ALA A 27 7.94 9.23 12.30
N PHE A 28 8.11 9.17 10.98
CA PHE A 28 8.60 7.98 10.29
C PHE A 28 10.13 7.98 10.23
N GLY A 29 10.70 6.79 10.32
CA GLY A 29 12.11 6.51 10.12
C GLY A 29 12.42 6.25 8.65
N GLU A 30 13.15 5.18 8.37
CA GLU A 30 13.43 4.79 6.99
C GLU A 30 12.15 4.34 6.28
N THR A 31 11.90 4.87 5.09
CA THR A 31 10.90 4.36 4.14
C THR A 31 11.63 3.82 2.93
N THR A 32 11.33 2.57 2.54
CA THR A 32 11.92 1.94 1.35
C THR A 32 10.82 1.50 0.40
N VAL A 33 11.05 1.68 -0.90
CA VAL A 33 10.18 1.20 -1.97
C VAL A 33 11.01 0.36 -2.93
N VAL A 34 10.67 -0.93 -3.01
CA VAL A 34 11.42 -1.92 -3.79
C VAL A 34 10.48 -2.62 -4.75
N LEU A 35 10.78 -2.54 -6.04
CA LEU A 35 9.95 -3.08 -7.12
C LEU A 35 10.33 -4.53 -7.43
N GLY A 36 9.33 -5.40 -7.47
CA GLY A 36 9.44 -6.82 -7.77
C GLY A 36 10.37 -7.67 -6.88
N PRO A 37 10.52 -7.44 -5.55
CA PRO A 37 11.29 -8.33 -4.69
C PRO A 37 10.64 -9.70 -4.47
N GLU A 38 9.35 -9.85 -4.73
CA GLU A 38 8.56 -11.03 -4.41
C GLU A 38 7.67 -11.44 -5.59
N HIS A 39 7.32 -12.73 -5.68
CA HIS A 39 6.33 -13.21 -6.62
C HIS A 39 5.32 -14.16 -5.97
N ARG A 40 4.09 -14.18 -6.51
CA ARG A 40 3.03 -15.09 -6.06
C ARG A 40 3.34 -16.54 -6.42
N SER A 41 3.00 -17.49 -5.53
CA SER A 41 2.98 -18.93 -5.83
C SER A 41 1.57 -19.44 -6.11
N TRP A 42 1.32 -19.80 -7.37
CA TRP A 42 0.19 -20.61 -7.81
C TRP A 42 0.63 -21.37 -9.07
N ASN A 43 0.07 -22.57 -9.33
CA ASN A 43 0.43 -23.60 -10.33
C ASN A 43 0.94 -23.14 -11.74
N GLY A 44 1.99 -22.32 -11.86
CA GLY A 44 2.33 -21.76 -13.16
C GLY A 44 3.24 -20.54 -13.24
N TRP A 45 3.66 -19.88 -12.14
CA TRP A 45 4.73 -18.86 -12.27
C TRP A 45 5.98 -19.45 -12.97
N ASN A 46 6.17 -20.77 -12.82
CA ASN A 46 7.25 -21.54 -13.44
C ASN A 46 6.96 -22.17 -14.82
N SER A 47 5.84 -21.91 -15.51
CA SER A 47 5.55 -22.67 -16.75
C SER A 47 5.81 -21.96 -18.08
N GLY A 48 6.22 -20.68 -18.12
CA GLY A 48 6.19 -19.95 -19.41
C GLY A 48 7.25 -18.91 -19.78
N GLY A 49 8.08 -18.38 -18.88
CA GLY A 49 8.99 -17.31 -19.31
C GLY A 49 9.99 -16.90 -18.24
N GLY A 50 11.26 -16.75 -18.64
CA GLY A 50 12.38 -16.34 -17.77
C GLY A 50 12.28 -14.90 -17.27
N GLU A 51 11.17 -14.56 -16.61
CA GLU A 51 10.92 -13.30 -15.95
C GLU A 51 11.94 -13.15 -14.80
N THR A 52 12.78 -12.13 -14.88
CA THR A 52 13.84 -11.85 -13.90
C THR A 52 13.35 -10.99 -12.73
N ARG A 53 12.04 -10.73 -12.64
CA ARG A 53 11.43 -9.77 -11.73
C ARG A 53 10.15 -10.31 -11.12
N GLY A 54 9.95 -9.98 -9.85
CA GLY A 54 8.73 -10.32 -9.13
C GLY A 54 7.55 -9.46 -9.57
N ASP A 55 6.34 -9.93 -9.28
CA ASP A 55 5.08 -9.26 -9.56
C ASP A 55 4.47 -8.57 -8.33
N ILE A 56 5.17 -8.58 -7.20
CA ILE A 56 4.80 -7.89 -5.98
C ILE A 56 5.85 -6.81 -5.69
N ASP A 57 5.41 -5.55 -5.65
CA ASP A 57 6.21 -4.43 -5.15
C ASP A 57 6.03 -4.32 -3.63
N ARG A 58 7.08 -3.91 -2.92
CA ARG A 58 7.08 -3.84 -1.46
C ARG A 58 7.52 -2.47 -0.95
N ILE A 59 6.68 -1.88 -0.11
CA ILE A 59 7.00 -0.66 0.65
C ILE A 59 7.21 -1.06 2.11
N ARG A 60 8.26 -0.54 2.75
CA ARG A 60 8.46 -0.67 4.20
C ARG A 60 8.61 0.70 4.83
N ILE A 61 7.92 0.92 5.93
CA ILE A 61 7.91 2.18 6.68
C ILE A 61 8.21 1.87 8.13
N GLU A 62 9.35 2.35 8.63
CA GLU A 62 9.65 2.32 10.06
C GLU A 62 8.90 3.46 10.76
N TYR A 63 8.20 3.18 11.85
CA TYR A 63 7.54 4.21 12.65
C TYR A 63 8.28 4.43 13.97
N THR A 64 8.79 5.64 14.17
CA THR A 64 9.79 5.89 15.23
C THR A 64 9.20 6.59 16.44
N HIS A 65 8.17 7.41 16.27
CA HIS A 65 7.58 8.20 17.35
C HIS A 65 6.19 8.73 17.01
N GLY A 66 5.32 8.80 18.01
CA GLY A 66 3.98 9.40 17.93
C GLY A 66 2.89 8.45 18.44
N PRO A 67 1.61 8.86 18.37
CA PRO A 67 0.48 8.04 18.79
C PRO A 67 0.29 6.84 17.88
N VAL A 68 -0.34 5.79 18.41
CA VAL A 68 -0.72 4.60 17.64
C VAL A 68 -1.64 4.99 16.49
N PHE A 69 -1.46 4.35 15.33
CA PHE A 69 -2.48 4.33 14.29
C PHE A 69 -3.46 3.22 14.67
N GLU A 70 -4.63 3.61 15.19
CA GLU A 70 -5.72 2.66 15.39
C GLU A 70 -6.28 2.32 14.01
N GLY A 71 -6.21 1.04 13.61
CA GLY A 71 -6.55 0.62 12.24
C GLY A 71 -7.94 1.09 11.81
N ASP A 72 -8.91 1.01 12.73
CA ASP A 72 -10.31 1.42 12.54
C ASP A 72 -10.49 2.94 12.34
N ASP A 73 -9.54 3.75 12.81
CA ASP A 73 -9.57 5.21 12.68
C ASP A 73 -8.89 5.71 11.39
N ILE A 74 -8.24 4.82 10.63
CA ILE A 74 -7.67 5.14 9.33
C ILE A 74 -8.68 4.79 8.26
N GLY A 75 -9.08 5.76 7.44
CA GLY A 75 -10.04 5.54 6.36
C GLY A 75 -9.39 4.93 5.13
N SER A 76 -8.16 5.34 4.81
CA SER A 76 -7.37 4.74 3.74
C SER A 76 -5.88 5.07 3.81
N VAL A 77 -5.08 4.26 3.12
CA VAL A 77 -3.67 4.52 2.82
C VAL A 77 -3.51 4.69 1.31
N LEU A 78 -3.03 5.86 0.89
CA LEU A 78 -2.77 6.19 -0.51
C LEU A 78 -1.28 6.03 -0.81
N VAL A 79 -0.94 5.19 -1.78
CA VAL A 79 0.39 5.11 -2.38
C VAL A 79 0.34 5.82 -3.73
N ARG A 80 1.05 6.93 -3.89
CA ARG A 80 1.10 7.71 -5.13
C ARG A 80 2.53 7.81 -5.64
N TRP A 81 2.74 7.59 -6.93
CA TRP A 81 4.04 7.76 -7.57
C TRP A 81 4.00 8.80 -8.68
N ARG A 82 5.15 9.44 -8.91
CA ARG A 82 5.35 10.44 -9.97
C ARG A 82 6.79 10.36 -10.49
N GLY A 83 6.93 10.36 -11.81
CA GLY A 83 8.23 10.49 -12.48
C GLY A 83 8.60 11.93 -12.79
N ASP A 84 9.81 12.11 -13.30
CA ASP A 84 10.34 13.42 -13.68
C ASP A 84 9.60 14.05 -14.88
N ASP A 85 8.89 13.24 -15.66
CA ASP A 85 8.00 13.64 -16.75
C ASP A 85 6.61 14.13 -16.27
N GLY A 86 6.32 14.00 -14.98
CA GLY A 86 5.03 14.32 -14.37
C GLY A 86 3.98 13.23 -14.53
N GLU A 87 4.26 12.17 -15.29
CA GLU A 87 3.41 10.99 -15.39
C GLU A 87 3.53 10.14 -14.11
N GLY A 88 2.51 9.34 -13.83
CA GLY A 88 2.51 8.48 -12.67
C GLY A 88 1.15 7.84 -12.43
N GLY A 89 0.89 7.54 -11.17
CA GLY A 89 -0.36 6.93 -10.75
C GLY A 89 -0.45 6.75 -9.25
N HIS A 90 -1.49 6.08 -8.81
CA HIS A 90 -1.71 5.78 -7.40
C HIS A 90 -2.52 4.50 -7.20
N LEU A 91 -2.37 3.95 -6.00
CA LEU A 91 -3.25 2.95 -5.41
C LEU A 91 -3.77 3.45 -4.07
N ARG A 92 -5.07 3.25 -3.83
CA ARG A 92 -5.67 3.50 -2.52
C ARG A 92 -6.09 2.17 -1.88
N TYR A 93 -5.56 1.94 -0.69
CA TYR A 93 -5.98 0.87 0.22
C TYR A 93 -7.03 1.45 1.16
N VAL A 94 -8.30 1.14 0.93
CA VAL A 94 -9.41 1.58 1.78
C VAL A 94 -9.50 0.65 3.00
N ASN A 95 -9.83 1.19 4.16
CA ASN A 95 -10.02 0.37 5.34
C ASN A 95 -11.08 -0.73 5.06
N PRO A 96 -10.73 -2.02 5.25
CA PRO A 96 -11.65 -3.14 5.01
C PRO A 96 -12.99 -3.01 5.75
N ASN A 97 -13.00 -2.45 6.97
CA ASN A 97 -14.22 -2.24 7.76
C ASN A 97 -15.17 -1.19 7.17
N ARG A 98 -14.71 -0.42 6.18
CA ARG A 98 -15.51 0.58 5.45
C ARG A 98 -16.03 0.07 4.11
N PHE A 99 -15.64 -1.14 3.69
CA PHE A 99 -16.10 -1.69 2.42
C PHE A 99 -17.62 -1.84 2.42
N SER A 100 -18.24 -1.04 1.56
CA SER A 100 -19.69 -0.95 1.41
C SER A 100 -20.01 -0.51 -0.02
N ASP A 101 -21.30 -0.61 -0.39
CA ASP A 101 -21.78 -0.15 -1.70
C ASP A 101 -21.46 1.34 -1.97
N ASP A 102 -21.15 2.13 -0.94
CA ASP A 102 -20.86 3.57 -1.03
C ASP A 102 -19.38 3.91 -1.26
N THR A 103 -18.46 2.93 -1.17
CA THR A 103 -17.00 3.19 -1.31
C THR A 103 -16.45 3.12 -2.75
N ASP A 104 -17.31 2.91 -3.76
CA ASP A 104 -16.96 2.67 -5.18
C ASP A 104 -15.94 1.53 -5.42
N GLN A 105 -15.49 0.83 -4.36
CA GLN A 105 -14.72 -0.39 -4.46
C GLN A 105 -15.65 -1.57 -4.79
N ALA A 106 -15.61 -2.00 -6.04
CA ALA A 106 -16.35 -3.15 -6.53
C ALA A 106 -15.45 -4.38 -6.65
N TYR A 107 -15.88 -5.49 -6.05
CA TYR A 107 -15.15 -6.77 -5.99
C TYR A 107 -15.02 -7.48 -7.34
N HIS A 108 -13.93 -8.25 -7.53
CA HIS A 108 -13.92 -9.35 -8.48
C HIS A 108 -14.83 -10.50 -7.99
N ASP A 109 -15.85 -10.82 -8.78
CA ASP A 109 -16.77 -11.95 -8.57
C ASP A 109 -17.60 -11.91 -7.25
N GLY A 110 -17.57 -10.80 -6.49
CA GLY A 110 -18.58 -10.48 -5.47
C GLY A 110 -18.40 -11.11 -4.08
N ASP A 111 -17.26 -11.72 -3.78
CA ASP A 111 -16.97 -12.27 -2.45
C ASP A 111 -15.65 -11.70 -1.91
N VAL A 112 -15.76 -11.07 -0.74
CA VAL A 112 -14.63 -10.62 0.05
C VAL A 112 -14.64 -11.48 1.29
N GLY A 113 -13.52 -12.16 1.51
CA GLY A 113 -13.31 -12.91 2.74
C GLY A 113 -13.35 -12.02 3.97
N GLU A 114 -12.96 -12.59 5.10
CA GLU A 114 -12.88 -11.86 6.37
C GLU A 114 -11.99 -10.62 6.27
N PHE A 115 -12.35 -9.58 7.02
CA PHE A 115 -11.66 -8.30 7.06
C PHE A 115 -10.90 -8.17 8.35
N CYS A 116 -9.64 -7.74 8.23
CA CYS A 116 -8.79 -7.57 9.39
C CYS A 116 -8.12 -6.20 9.37
N THR A 117 -8.37 -5.49 10.46
CA THR A 117 -7.69 -4.26 10.83
C THR A 117 -6.92 -4.49 12.11
N GLY A 118 -5.82 -3.78 12.26
CA GLY A 118 -5.00 -3.84 13.46
C GLY A 118 -4.28 -2.51 13.68
N ASP A 119 -3.61 -2.43 14.81
CA ASP A 119 -2.93 -1.20 15.22
C ASP A 119 -1.50 -1.16 14.71
N PHE A 120 -0.99 0.05 14.51
CA PHE A 120 0.40 0.29 14.12
C PHE A 120 1.05 1.33 15.05
N GLY A 121 1.98 0.85 15.89
CA GLY A 121 2.60 1.59 16.98
C GLY A 121 4.04 2.05 16.73
N ALA A 122 4.50 3.02 17.52
CA ALA A 122 5.89 3.47 17.45
C ALA A 122 6.85 2.34 17.89
N GLY A 123 7.90 2.12 17.09
CA GLY A 123 8.84 1.01 17.23
C GLY A 123 8.55 -0.14 16.27
N GLU A 124 7.42 -0.12 15.58
CA GLU A 124 7.03 -1.13 14.59
C GLU A 124 7.38 -0.72 13.16
N ARG A 125 7.19 -1.67 12.25
CA ARG A 125 7.38 -1.49 10.81
C ARG A 125 6.11 -1.90 10.07
N LEU A 126 5.64 -1.01 9.20
CA LEU A 126 4.56 -1.29 8.26
C LEU A 126 5.14 -1.83 6.95
N THR A 127 4.51 -2.84 6.37
CA THR A 127 4.83 -3.39 5.06
C THR A 127 3.59 -3.33 4.17
N ILE A 128 3.68 -2.61 3.05
CA ILE A 128 2.62 -2.59 2.02
C ILE A 128 3.07 -3.49 0.87
N ARG A 129 2.24 -4.47 0.50
CA ARG A 129 2.46 -5.34 -0.66
C ARG A 129 1.49 -4.96 -1.78
N MET A 130 2.05 -4.69 -2.96
CA MET A 130 1.30 -4.21 -4.13
C MET A 130 1.53 -5.15 -5.31
N VAL A 131 0.50 -5.88 -5.70
CA VAL A 131 0.53 -6.92 -6.74
C VAL A 131 0.17 -6.33 -8.09
N HIS A 132 0.94 -6.66 -9.12
CA HIS A 132 0.66 -6.29 -10.50
C HIS A 132 0.74 -7.47 -11.48
N ASN A 133 0.19 -7.26 -12.68
CA ASN A 133 0.21 -8.26 -13.76
C ASN A 133 1.14 -7.86 -14.91
N ARG A 134 2.10 -6.95 -14.65
CA ARG A 134 3.03 -6.40 -15.66
C ARG A 134 3.84 -7.47 -16.39
N TRP A 135 3.93 -8.67 -15.81
CA TRP A 135 4.74 -9.81 -16.27
C TRP A 135 3.91 -11.08 -16.52
N GLN A 136 2.59 -11.00 -16.41
CA GLN A 136 1.74 -12.16 -16.66
C GLN A 136 1.53 -12.38 -18.16
N THR A 137 1.48 -13.65 -18.56
CA THR A 137 1.22 -14.11 -19.93
C THR A 137 -0.17 -14.71 -20.11
N ASP A 138 -0.91 -14.90 -19.02
CA ASP A 138 -2.26 -15.46 -18.96
C ASP A 138 -3.03 -14.80 -17.81
N GLY A 139 -4.36 -14.91 -17.79
CA GLY A 139 -5.23 -14.31 -16.78
C GLY A 139 -6.35 -13.43 -17.36
N LYS A 140 -7.32 -13.07 -16.49
CA LYS A 140 -8.49 -12.25 -16.89
C LYS A 140 -8.18 -10.76 -17.03
N THR A 141 -7.07 -10.28 -16.45
CA THR A 141 -6.66 -8.87 -16.47
C THR A 141 -5.49 -8.70 -17.44
N GLY A 142 -5.66 -7.88 -18.48
CA GLY A 142 -4.65 -7.71 -19.52
C GLY A 142 -3.40 -7.00 -19.01
N ARG A 143 -2.23 -7.58 -19.28
CA ARG A 143 -0.91 -6.97 -19.01
C ARG A 143 -0.78 -5.56 -19.60
N ASP A 144 -1.40 -5.33 -20.75
CA ASP A 144 -1.26 -4.09 -21.51
C ASP A 144 -2.27 -3.01 -21.09
N ASP A 145 -3.26 -3.34 -20.26
CA ASP A 145 -4.31 -2.41 -19.81
C ASP A 145 -3.75 -1.42 -18.77
N VAL A 146 -3.20 -0.32 -19.26
CA VAL A 146 -2.80 0.84 -18.45
C VAL A 146 -4.06 1.35 -17.74
N GLY A 147 -4.12 1.18 -16.41
CA GLY A 147 -5.35 1.38 -15.63
C GLY A 147 -5.70 0.22 -14.70
N VAL A 148 -5.34 -1.02 -15.07
CA VAL A 148 -5.70 -2.25 -14.31
C VAL A 148 -4.46 -3.09 -13.98
N ARG A 149 -3.27 -2.51 -14.07
CA ARG A 149 -2.01 -3.26 -13.94
C ARG A 149 -1.74 -3.71 -12.52
N TYR A 150 -2.23 -3.01 -11.51
CA TYR A 150 -2.27 -3.53 -10.15
C TYR A 150 -3.57 -4.32 -9.99
N ALA A 151 -3.42 -5.59 -9.65
CA ALA A 151 -4.50 -6.55 -9.75
C ALA A 151 -5.08 -6.83 -8.37
N GLU A 152 -6.39 -6.98 -8.28
CA GLU A 152 -7.04 -7.54 -7.11
C GLU A 152 -6.44 -8.92 -6.80
N SER A 153 -5.99 -9.10 -5.57
CA SER A 153 -5.14 -10.24 -5.20
C SER A 153 -5.17 -10.43 -3.68
N ASN A 154 -5.12 -11.69 -3.23
CA ASN A 154 -4.97 -12.01 -1.80
C ASN A 154 -3.60 -11.58 -1.24
N TRP A 155 -2.66 -11.23 -2.13
CA TRP A 155 -1.32 -10.77 -1.78
C TRP A 155 -1.18 -9.25 -1.74
N ASN A 156 -2.28 -8.51 -1.93
CA ASN A 156 -2.32 -7.08 -1.63
C ASN A 156 -2.72 -6.91 -0.18
N ASP A 157 -1.89 -6.27 0.62
CA ASP A 157 -2.21 -5.98 2.01
C ASP A 157 -1.30 -4.89 2.58
N ILE A 158 -1.64 -4.49 3.80
CA ILE A 158 -0.79 -3.68 4.68
C ILE A 158 -0.63 -4.45 6.00
N ASP A 159 0.60 -4.73 6.36
CA ASP A 159 0.97 -5.58 7.50
C ASP A 159 1.83 -4.78 8.46
N ALA A 160 1.45 -4.73 9.73
CA ALA A 160 2.31 -4.25 10.81
C ALA A 160 3.19 -5.41 11.33
N THR A 161 4.18 -5.11 12.16
CA THR A 161 5.05 -6.16 12.73
C THR A 161 4.25 -7.18 13.55
N ASP A 162 3.22 -6.73 14.26
CA ASP A 162 2.46 -7.52 15.24
C ASP A 162 1.10 -8.02 14.71
N GLY A 163 0.83 -7.86 13.41
CA GLY A 163 -0.40 -8.34 12.78
C GLY A 163 -0.81 -7.52 11.55
N PRO A 164 -1.94 -7.86 10.93
CA PRO A 164 -2.46 -7.12 9.79
C PRO A 164 -2.81 -5.69 10.20
N PHE A 165 -2.44 -4.71 9.37
CA PHE A 165 -2.95 -3.34 9.50
C PHE A 165 -4.21 -3.17 8.65
N PHE A 166 -4.15 -3.50 7.36
CA PHE A 166 -5.29 -3.68 6.44
C PHE A 166 -5.11 -4.98 5.64
N ARG A 167 -5.95 -5.98 5.90
CA ARG A 167 -5.93 -7.28 5.20
C ARG A 167 -7.34 -7.77 4.93
N THR A 168 -7.47 -8.58 3.89
CA THR A 168 -8.65 -9.40 3.61
C THR A 168 -8.22 -10.84 3.40
N ASP A 169 -8.95 -11.83 3.93
CA ASP A 169 -8.73 -13.25 3.60
C ASP A 169 -9.10 -13.56 2.12
N GLY A 170 -9.78 -12.63 1.46
CA GLY A 170 -10.05 -12.64 0.03
C GLY A 170 -9.09 -11.76 -0.77
N ARG A 171 -9.51 -11.42 -2.00
CA ARG A 171 -8.76 -10.48 -2.83
C ARG A 171 -9.00 -9.08 -2.32
N TYR A 172 -7.93 -8.36 -2.03
CA TYR A 172 -8.03 -6.96 -1.66
C TYR A 172 -8.33 -6.12 -2.91
N PRO A 173 -9.47 -5.42 -2.97
CA PRO A 173 -9.79 -4.51 -4.07
C PRO A 173 -8.87 -3.29 -4.02
N VAL A 174 -8.22 -2.98 -5.15
CA VAL A 174 -7.32 -1.82 -5.26
C VAL A 174 -7.84 -0.86 -6.32
N GLU A 175 -8.13 0.37 -5.91
CA GLU A 175 -8.46 1.44 -6.84
C GLU A 175 -7.17 2.00 -7.44
N TYR A 176 -6.98 1.77 -8.73
CA TYR A 176 -5.89 2.36 -9.50
C TYR A 176 -6.37 3.59 -10.26
N GLY A 177 -5.59 4.67 -10.20
CA GLY A 177 -5.74 5.80 -11.11
C GLY A 177 -4.39 6.33 -11.57
N GLY A 178 -4.29 6.70 -12.84
CA GLY A 178 -3.09 7.29 -13.42
C GLY A 178 -2.80 6.81 -14.82
N ASP A 179 -1.64 7.21 -15.32
CA ASP A 179 -1.24 7.06 -16.71
C ASP A 179 -0.17 5.97 -16.92
N ARG A 180 0.49 5.50 -15.85
CA ARG A 180 1.47 4.41 -15.91
C ARG A 180 1.73 3.73 -14.56
N PRO A 181 2.22 2.47 -14.54
CA PRO A 181 2.75 1.83 -13.33
C PRO A 181 3.97 2.55 -12.76
N MET A 182 4.31 2.19 -11.53
CA MET A 182 5.52 2.64 -10.86
C MET A 182 6.76 2.12 -11.59
N GLU A 183 7.79 2.97 -11.70
CA GLU A 183 9.08 2.66 -12.30
C GLU A 183 10.24 3.04 -11.38
N PRO A 184 11.41 2.39 -11.52
CA PRO A 184 12.58 2.78 -10.74
C PRO A 184 12.94 4.26 -10.98
N GLY A 185 13.14 5.00 -9.90
CA GLY A 185 13.41 6.44 -9.93
C GLY A 185 12.18 7.31 -9.63
N ASP A 186 10.96 6.75 -9.66
CA ASP A 186 9.78 7.49 -9.26
C ASP A 186 9.85 7.94 -7.80
N THR A 187 9.35 9.16 -7.54
CA THR A 187 9.06 9.61 -6.17
C THR A 187 7.74 9.00 -5.74
N VAL A 188 7.71 8.37 -4.58
CA VAL A 188 6.56 7.65 -4.04
C VAL A 188 6.16 8.28 -2.72
N GLU A 189 4.97 8.85 -2.68
CA GLU A 189 4.32 9.39 -1.48
C GLU A 189 3.40 8.33 -0.89
N ILE A 190 3.47 8.10 0.43
CA ILE A 190 2.55 7.26 1.18
C ILE A 190 1.81 8.15 2.17
N LYS A 191 0.48 8.20 2.07
CA LYS A 191 -0.38 9.10 2.85
C LYS A 191 -1.44 8.31 3.60
N PHE A 192 -1.56 8.57 4.88
CA PHE A 192 -2.56 8.00 5.77
C PHE A 192 -3.68 9.02 5.93
N TYR A 193 -4.91 8.62 5.61
CA TYR A 193 -6.09 9.46 5.76
C TYR A 193 -7.00 8.95 6.88
N GLY A 194 -7.67 9.87 7.57
CA GLY A 194 -8.66 9.53 8.60
C GLY A 194 -9.96 8.94 8.04
N PRO A 195 -10.98 8.71 8.89
CA PRO A 195 -12.12 7.85 8.57
C PRO A 195 -12.99 8.29 7.40
N GLU A 196 -12.89 9.54 6.94
CA GLU A 196 -13.68 10.07 5.80
C GLU A 196 -12.80 10.38 4.59
N ASP A 197 -11.53 9.98 4.61
CA ASP A 197 -10.54 10.25 3.54
C ASP A 197 -10.22 11.74 3.28
N GLU A 198 -10.75 12.65 4.10
CA GLU A 198 -10.55 14.09 3.97
C GLU A 198 -9.34 14.61 4.77
N LEU A 199 -9.10 14.03 5.94
CA LEU A 199 -8.05 14.49 6.86
C LEU A 199 -6.76 13.70 6.61
N LEU A 200 -5.71 14.38 6.16
CA LEU A 200 -4.35 13.81 6.12
C LEU A 200 -3.82 13.67 7.56
N ILE A 201 -3.58 12.44 8.00
CA ILE A 201 -3.07 12.10 9.33
C ILE A 201 -1.54 12.10 9.34
N ALA A 202 -0.93 11.51 8.33
CA ALA A 202 0.52 11.41 8.22
C ALA A 202 0.94 11.16 6.77
N GLU A 203 2.17 11.52 6.44
CA GLU A 203 2.77 11.22 5.14
C GLU A 203 4.26 10.90 5.26
N THR A 204 4.75 10.06 4.35
CA THR A 204 6.17 9.79 4.14
C THR A 204 6.45 9.67 2.65
N GLU A 205 7.70 9.82 2.25
CA GLU A 205 8.14 9.71 0.87
C GLU A 205 9.41 8.88 0.73
N ALA A 206 9.57 8.23 -0.42
CA ALA A 206 10.78 7.53 -0.81
C ALA A 206 10.92 7.45 -2.32
N THR A 207 12.07 6.99 -2.80
CA THR A 207 12.30 6.74 -4.23
C THR A 207 12.16 5.25 -4.53
N ALA A 208 11.42 4.93 -5.57
CA ALA A 208 11.28 3.56 -6.04
C ALA A 208 12.61 3.01 -6.56
N THR A 209 13.02 1.85 -6.05
CA THR A 209 14.24 1.17 -6.48
C THR A 209 13.91 -0.21 -7.04
N ARG A 210 14.69 -0.66 -8.03
CA ARG A 210 14.53 -1.99 -8.58
C ARG A 210 15.18 -3.01 -7.65
N PHE A 211 14.52 -4.15 -7.42
CA PHE A 211 15.18 -5.30 -6.84
C PHE A 211 16.16 -5.95 -7.85
N ASP A 212 17.42 -6.08 -7.47
CA ASP A 212 18.47 -6.66 -8.33
C ASP A 212 18.75 -8.15 -8.06
N GLY A 213 18.05 -8.77 -7.09
CA GLY A 213 18.17 -10.19 -6.75
C GLY A 213 17.13 -11.07 -7.45
N SER A 214 17.17 -12.37 -7.15
CA SER A 214 16.11 -13.30 -7.54
C SER A 214 14.89 -13.08 -6.64
N PRO A 215 13.70 -12.80 -7.19
CA PRO A 215 12.50 -12.59 -6.38
C PRO A 215 12.19 -13.80 -5.50
N SER A 216 11.78 -13.54 -4.26
CA SER A 216 11.34 -14.62 -3.36
C SER A 216 9.91 -15.02 -3.65
N GLU A 217 9.63 -16.32 -3.62
CA GLU A 217 8.29 -16.86 -3.72
C GLU A 217 7.51 -16.61 -2.42
N ILE A 218 6.24 -16.19 -2.52
CA ILE A 218 5.30 -16.08 -1.39
C ILE A 218 4.03 -16.88 -1.67
N ASN A 219 3.63 -17.72 -0.69
CA ASN A 219 2.37 -18.44 -0.73
C ASN A 219 1.22 -17.58 -0.19
N GLY A 220 0.04 -17.71 -0.79
CA GLY A 220 -1.14 -16.92 -0.45
C GLY A 220 -1.79 -17.39 0.84
N ASP A 221 -1.66 -18.67 1.16
CA ASP A 221 -2.16 -19.26 2.41
C ASP A 221 -1.37 -18.80 3.65
N ASP A 222 -0.27 -18.05 3.46
CA ASP A 222 0.52 -17.48 4.56
C ASP A 222 0.04 -16.07 4.96
N LEU A 223 -1.02 -15.55 4.33
CA LEU A 223 -1.54 -14.18 4.50
C LEU A 223 -3.01 -14.21 4.96
N ASP A 224 -3.31 -15.01 5.98
CA ASP A 224 -4.61 -15.02 6.63
C ASP A 224 -4.67 -13.93 7.73
N CYS A 225 -5.87 -13.70 8.23
CA CYS A 225 -6.18 -12.84 9.36
C CYS A 225 -5.64 -13.30 10.73
N GLU A 226 -5.16 -14.55 10.86
CA GLU A 226 -4.68 -15.18 12.11
C GLU A 226 -3.16 -15.25 12.28
#